data_AF-A0A923TDQ4-F1
#
_entry.id   AF-A0A923TDQ4-F1
#
_cell.length_a   1.000
_cell.length_b   1.000
_cell.length_c   1.000
_cell.angle_alpha   90.00
_cell.angle_beta   90.00
_cell.angle_gamma   90.00
#
_symmetry.space_group_name_H-M   'P 1'
#
loop_
_entity.id
_entity.type
_entity.pdbx_description
1 polymer ?
#
loop_
_entity_poly.entity_id
_entity_poly.type
_entity_poly.pdbx_seq_one_letter_code
_entity_poly.pdbx_strand_id
1 'polypeptide(L)'
;MGFYVHEISVGVAKYARMAGWILNDITSRNRLVPCGWKGNGIVTLLPGRARDDLLQFVKGAGVPVVDLSEQMPELPFARVTTDDDAIGRMAAGHFITRGFDHLAFFAQDINAPVVRQRMGGFRAAALAAGRKFHLIDYTPLSNRPKATTKMLPWLAAALSRLPKPLAVMAQYDAEANDIVRACQIADLAVPDEVAVIGVDNDPIYAELGPLPLSSVVTNRELVGYRGAELLDRLMAGEEPPGVTLRIPPDGVVVRRSSDVIAAQDVNVAKALAFIAQRYRSPITVDEIVAASGASRSKLYTKFALHTGHSIQREIVRQRLEHAKLLLRGSQDKLQNIAEACGFEEAAQLSKTFKYCLGISVARFREEHQTDLSR
;
A
#
# COMPACT_ATOMS: atom_id res chain seq x y z
N MET A 1 9.30 -8.20 -21.40
CA MET A 1 9.32 -6.72 -21.38
C MET A 1 9.96 -6.30 -20.07
N GLY A 2 11.13 -5.64 -20.05
CA GLY A 2 11.74 -5.18 -18.80
C GLY A 2 10.79 -4.22 -18.08
N PHE A 3 10.60 -4.39 -16.78
CA PHE A 3 9.67 -3.60 -15.98
C PHE A 3 10.20 -2.17 -15.86
N TYR A 4 9.52 -1.20 -16.46
CA TYR A 4 9.73 0.22 -16.18
C TYR A 4 8.76 0.60 -15.07
N VAL A 5 9.29 1.09 -13.95
CA VAL A 5 8.50 1.60 -12.83
C VAL A 5 8.83 3.07 -12.70
N HIS A 6 7.85 3.92 -12.97
CA HIS A 6 8.04 5.36 -13.09
C HIS A 6 8.53 5.96 -11.77
N GLU A 7 7.90 5.60 -10.66
CA GLU A 7 8.17 6.11 -9.32
C GLU A 7 9.60 5.78 -8.88
N ILE A 8 10.06 4.55 -9.12
CA ILE A 8 11.46 4.14 -8.85
C ILE A 8 12.42 5.02 -9.67
N SER A 9 12.12 5.26 -10.94
CA SER A 9 12.95 6.08 -11.81
C SER A 9 13.04 7.54 -11.34
N VAL A 10 11.93 8.09 -10.83
CA VAL A 10 11.89 9.42 -10.22
C VAL A 10 12.81 9.48 -9.00
N GLY A 11 12.72 8.50 -8.10
CA GLY A 11 13.57 8.42 -6.91
C GLY A 11 15.06 8.37 -7.24
N VAL A 12 15.44 7.54 -8.21
CA VAL A 12 16.82 7.47 -8.72
C VAL A 12 17.25 8.82 -9.30
N ALA A 13 16.40 9.47 -10.11
CA ALA A 13 16.72 10.76 -10.71
C ALA A 13 16.88 11.89 -9.68
N LYS A 14 16.06 11.89 -8.62
CA LYS A 14 16.17 12.86 -7.51
C LYS A 14 17.52 12.75 -6.81
N TYR A 15 17.94 11.54 -6.46
CA TYR A 15 19.26 11.32 -5.85
C TYR A 15 20.39 11.66 -6.81
N ALA A 16 20.34 11.16 -8.05
CA ALA A 16 21.35 11.40 -9.08
C ALA A 16 21.61 12.89 -9.33
N ARG A 17 20.56 13.71 -9.32
CA ARG A 17 20.68 15.17 -9.45
C ARG A 17 21.46 15.80 -8.29
N MET A 18 21.28 15.29 -7.07
CA MET A 18 22.00 15.78 -5.88
C MET A 18 23.46 15.35 -5.91
N ALA A 19 23.73 14.13 -6.34
CA ALA A 19 25.08 13.55 -6.43
C ALA A 19 25.84 13.98 -7.70
N GLY A 20 25.21 14.75 -8.61
CA GLY A 20 25.85 15.21 -9.85
C GLY A 20 26.05 14.10 -10.89
N TRP A 21 25.26 13.02 -10.83
CA TRP A 21 25.38 11.90 -11.76
C TRP A 21 24.79 12.19 -13.13
N ILE A 22 25.38 11.58 -14.16
CA ILE A 22 24.79 11.51 -15.50
C ILE A 22 24.11 10.14 -15.64
N LEU A 23 22.79 10.16 -15.79
CA LEU A 23 22.01 8.93 -15.95
C LEU A 23 22.00 8.45 -17.41
N ASN A 24 22.25 7.16 -17.59
CA ASN A 24 22.04 6.46 -18.85
C ASN A 24 20.87 5.48 -18.69
N ASP A 25 19.73 5.79 -19.30
CA ASP A 25 18.48 5.06 -19.20
C ASP A 25 18.15 4.26 -20.49
N ILE A 26 19.12 4.03 -21.37
CA ILE A 26 18.93 3.35 -22.67
C ILE A 26 18.27 1.99 -22.48
N THR A 27 18.70 1.23 -21.47
CA THR A 27 18.12 -0.09 -21.15
C THR A 27 16.67 0.02 -20.72
N SER A 28 16.30 1.04 -19.95
CA SER A 28 14.93 1.26 -19.49
C SER A 28 14.01 1.69 -20.63
N ARG A 29 14.50 2.54 -21.55
CA ARG A 29 13.73 3.02 -22.70
C ARG A 29 13.59 1.99 -23.81
N ASN A 30 14.72 1.41 -24.23
CA ASN A 30 14.78 0.59 -25.45
C ASN A 30 14.75 -0.90 -25.16
N ARG A 31 14.86 -1.30 -23.88
CA ARG A 31 14.97 -2.70 -23.43
C ARG A 31 16.18 -3.45 -24.00
N LEU A 32 17.15 -2.71 -24.54
CA LEU A 32 18.39 -3.23 -25.10
C LEU A 32 19.52 -3.11 -24.06
N VAL A 33 20.35 -4.14 -24.00
CA VAL A 33 21.62 -4.08 -23.29
C VAL A 33 22.56 -3.15 -24.07
N PRO A 34 23.18 -2.13 -23.45
CA PRO A 34 24.04 -1.20 -24.16
C PRO A 34 25.40 -1.84 -24.49
N CYS A 35 25.77 -1.81 -25.78
CA CYS A 35 27.09 -2.25 -26.24
C CYS A 35 28.15 -1.19 -25.93
N GLY A 36 29.32 -1.62 -25.45
CA GLY A 36 30.46 -0.71 -25.18
C GLY A 36 30.19 0.32 -24.08
N TRP A 37 29.21 0.06 -23.21
CA TRP A 37 28.85 0.95 -22.11
C TRP A 37 30.01 1.16 -21.13
N LYS A 38 30.19 2.41 -20.71
CA LYS A 38 31.15 2.81 -19.67
C LYS A 38 30.40 3.67 -18.66
N GLY A 39 30.18 3.14 -17.47
CA GLY A 39 29.66 3.88 -16.33
C GLY A 39 30.33 3.43 -15.04
N ASN A 40 30.02 4.11 -13.94
CA ASN A 40 30.66 3.86 -12.64
C ASN A 40 29.84 2.94 -11.73
N GLY A 41 28.57 2.71 -12.05
CA GLY A 41 27.67 1.88 -11.25
C GLY A 41 26.36 1.61 -11.98
N ILE A 42 25.62 0.61 -11.51
CA ILE A 42 24.34 0.17 -12.09
C ILE A 42 23.26 0.14 -11.01
N VAL A 43 22.15 0.84 -11.25
CA VAL A 43 20.87 0.58 -10.59
C VAL A 43 20.00 -0.23 -11.55
N THR A 44 19.45 -1.35 -11.12
CA THR A 44 18.71 -2.27 -11.99
C THR A 44 17.42 -2.80 -11.36
N LEU A 45 16.47 -3.18 -12.21
CA LEU A 45 15.30 -3.97 -11.87
C LEU A 45 15.39 -5.28 -12.63
N LEU A 46 16.07 -6.28 -12.08
CA LEU A 46 16.30 -7.53 -12.79
C LEU A 46 14.97 -8.30 -12.95
N PRO A 47 14.51 -8.61 -14.18
CA PRO A 47 13.18 -9.16 -14.43
C PRO A 47 13.13 -10.70 -14.32
N GLY A 48 13.97 -11.29 -13.45
CA GLY A 48 14.13 -12.73 -13.35
C GLY A 48 14.88 -13.36 -14.53
N ARG A 49 14.81 -14.70 -14.63
CA ARG A 49 15.57 -15.51 -15.61
C ARG A 49 15.16 -15.32 -17.08
N ALA A 50 14.06 -14.61 -17.34
CA ALA A 50 13.57 -14.35 -18.70
C ALA A 50 14.45 -13.36 -19.50
N ARG A 51 15.39 -12.66 -18.85
CA ARG A 51 16.37 -11.76 -19.48
C ARG A 51 17.78 -12.11 -19.05
N ASP A 52 18.23 -13.29 -19.44
CA ASP A 52 19.60 -13.74 -19.17
C ASP A 52 20.63 -12.80 -19.80
N ASP A 53 20.34 -12.22 -20.96
CA ASP A 53 21.16 -11.19 -21.60
C ASP A 53 21.47 -9.99 -20.69
N LEU A 54 20.44 -9.46 -20.00
CA LEU A 54 20.60 -8.36 -19.04
C LEU A 54 21.36 -8.83 -17.80
N LEU A 55 21.09 -10.04 -17.31
CA LEU A 55 21.79 -10.60 -16.17
C LEU A 55 23.28 -10.77 -16.44
N GLN A 56 23.66 -11.32 -17.59
CA GLN A 56 25.06 -11.49 -17.99
C GLN A 56 25.76 -10.14 -18.15
N PHE A 57 25.08 -9.13 -18.72
CA PHE A 57 25.62 -7.78 -18.79
C PHE A 57 25.92 -7.21 -17.41
N VAL A 58 24.95 -7.26 -16.49
CA VAL A 58 25.12 -6.72 -15.13
C VAL A 58 26.25 -7.43 -14.38
N LYS A 59 26.36 -8.77 -14.51
CA LYS A 59 27.47 -9.54 -13.93
C LYS A 59 28.83 -9.20 -14.55
N GLY A 60 28.88 -8.96 -15.86
CA GLY A 60 30.10 -8.69 -16.61
C GLY A 60 30.57 -7.23 -16.56
N ALA A 61 29.75 -6.31 -16.04
CA ALA A 61 30.05 -4.87 -16.08
C ALA A 61 31.25 -4.46 -15.19
N GLY A 62 31.58 -5.25 -14.16
CA GLY A 62 32.74 -5.00 -13.29
C GLY A 62 32.65 -3.73 -12.45
N VAL A 63 31.43 -3.22 -12.23
CA VAL A 63 31.14 -2.02 -11.43
C VAL A 63 30.16 -2.34 -10.31
N PRO A 64 30.06 -1.51 -9.25
CA PRO A 64 29.03 -1.66 -8.23
C PRO A 64 27.61 -1.75 -8.81
N VAL A 65 26.79 -2.63 -8.24
CA VAL A 65 25.42 -2.89 -8.68
C VAL A 65 24.49 -2.87 -7.48
N VAL A 66 23.36 -2.17 -7.62
CA VAL A 66 22.21 -2.26 -6.72
C VAL A 66 21.00 -2.77 -7.50
N ASP A 67 20.43 -3.89 -7.06
CA ASP A 67 19.19 -4.45 -7.58
C ASP A 67 18.00 -3.94 -6.77
N LEU A 68 16.96 -3.47 -7.46
CA LEU A 68 15.73 -2.97 -6.86
C LEU A 68 14.56 -3.96 -6.98
N SER A 69 14.84 -5.18 -7.43
CA SER A 69 13.86 -6.25 -7.60
C SER A 69 14.05 -7.39 -6.59
N GLU A 70 12.96 -8.09 -6.29
CA GLU A 70 12.93 -9.29 -5.45
C GLU A 70 12.88 -10.59 -6.32
N GLN A 71 13.17 -10.48 -7.63
CA GLN A 71 12.97 -11.61 -8.56
C GLN A 71 14.05 -12.69 -8.47
N MET A 72 15.28 -12.31 -8.13
CA MET A 72 16.43 -13.21 -8.02
C MET A 72 17.21 -12.94 -6.71
N PRO A 73 16.58 -13.20 -5.54
CA PRO A 73 17.18 -12.90 -4.24
C PRO A 73 18.49 -13.65 -3.98
N GLU A 74 18.74 -14.75 -4.70
CA GLU A 74 19.96 -15.56 -4.62
C GLU A 74 21.23 -14.90 -5.20
N LEU A 75 21.07 -13.81 -5.96
CA LEU A 75 22.21 -13.11 -6.55
C LEU A 75 22.94 -12.24 -5.52
N PRO A 76 24.28 -12.12 -5.61
CA PRO A 76 25.10 -11.43 -4.60
C PRO A 76 25.08 -9.89 -4.73
N PHE A 77 24.05 -9.33 -5.34
CA PHE A 77 23.94 -7.87 -5.49
C PHE A 77 23.35 -7.25 -4.23
N ALA A 78 23.89 -6.08 -3.86
CA ALA A 78 23.25 -5.24 -2.85
C ALA A 78 21.83 -4.90 -3.31
N ARG A 79 20.87 -4.87 -2.39
CA ARG A 79 19.46 -4.83 -2.74
C ARG A 79 18.65 -3.86 -1.89
N VAL A 80 17.78 -3.10 -2.55
CA VAL A 80 16.78 -2.25 -1.92
C VAL A 80 15.41 -2.61 -2.50
N THR A 81 14.49 -3.15 -1.71
CA THR A 81 13.15 -3.55 -2.17
C THR A 81 12.06 -2.99 -1.28
N THR A 82 10.80 -3.14 -1.71
CA THR A 82 9.64 -2.90 -0.84
C THR A 82 9.55 -3.97 0.26
N ASP A 83 9.05 -3.60 1.43
CA ASP A 83 8.66 -4.55 2.47
C ASP A 83 7.26 -5.11 2.17
N ASP A 84 7.22 -6.11 1.30
CA ASP A 84 5.99 -6.76 0.85
C ASP A 84 5.23 -7.46 1.97
N ASP A 85 5.93 -7.97 2.98
CA ASP A 85 5.35 -8.55 4.18
C ASP A 85 4.66 -7.45 5.03
N ALA A 86 5.27 -6.28 5.19
CA ALA A 86 4.64 -5.12 5.81
C ALA A 86 3.44 -4.58 5.01
N ILE A 87 3.49 -4.58 3.68
CA ILE A 87 2.36 -4.23 2.79
C ILE A 87 1.17 -5.15 3.08
N GLY A 88 1.41 -6.46 3.12
CA GLY A 88 0.39 -7.45 3.48
C GLY A 88 -0.22 -7.21 4.86
N ARG A 89 0.62 -7.01 5.88
CA ARG A 89 0.16 -6.70 7.24
C ARG A 89 -0.69 -5.43 7.29
N MET A 90 -0.28 -4.39 6.57
CA MET A 90 -0.97 -3.10 6.55
C MET A 90 -2.37 -3.22 5.93
N ALA A 91 -2.49 -3.94 4.81
CA ALA A 91 -3.79 -4.23 4.19
C ALA A 91 -4.70 -5.07 5.11
N ALA A 92 -4.16 -6.08 5.78
CA ALA A 92 -4.93 -6.86 6.75
C ALA A 92 -5.39 -5.98 7.93
N GLY A 93 -4.49 -5.18 8.51
CA GLY A 93 -4.81 -4.26 9.60
C GLY A 93 -5.91 -3.25 9.22
N HIS A 94 -5.89 -2.76 7.98
CA HIS A 94 -6.94 -1.89 7.44
C HIS A 94 -8.33 -2.55 7.48
N PHE A 95 -8.44 -3.83 7.14
CA PHE A 95 -9.71 -4.57 7.20
C PHE A 95 -10.09 -5.03 8.61
N ILE A 96 -9.11 -5.47 9.41
CA ILE A 96 -9.33 -5.90 10.80
C ILE A 96 -9.92 -4.74 11.62
N THR A 97 -9.36 -3.54 11.47
CA THR A 97 -9.85 -2.34 12.16
C THR A 97 -11.24 -1.88 11.66
N ARG A 98 -11.70 -2.42 10.54
CA ARG A 98 -13.05 -2.23 9.99
C ARG A 98 -13.99 -3.39 10.29
N GLY A 99 -13.59 -4.33 11.17
CA GLY A 99 -14.48 -5.38 11.67
C GLY A 99 -14.66 -6.59 10.75
N PHE A 100 -13.91 -6.72 9.65
CA PHE A 100 -14.03 -7.88 8.77
C PHE A 100 -13.53 -9.17 9.45
N ASP A 101 -14.38 -10.20 9.46
CA ASP A 101 -14.03 -11.52 9.98
C ASP A 101 -13.42 -12.44 8.90
N HIS A 102 -13.82 -12.24 7.64
CA HIS A 102 -13.38 -13.01 6.49
C HIS A 102 -12.46 -12.15 5.62
N LEU A 103 -11.17 -12.51 5.58
CA LEU A 103 -10.15 -11.83 4.80
C LEU A 103 -9.66 -12.79 3.70
N ALA A 104 -9.73 -12.36 2.45
CA ALA A 104 -9.27 -13.10 1.29
C ALA A 104 -8.08 -12.42 0.63
N PHE A 105 -7.17 -13.21 0.08
CA PHE A 105 -6.12 -12.74 -0.81
C PHE A 105 -6.37 -13.28 -2.22
N PHE A 106 -6.39 -12.41 -3.23
CA PHE A 106 -6.49 -12.80 -4.63
C PHE A 106 -5.10 -12.81 -5.28
N ALA A 107 -4.69 -14.00 -5.75
CA ALA A 107 -3.43 -14.21 -6.44
C ALA A 107 -3.69 -14.63 -7.89
N GLN A 108 -3.17 -13.85 -8.84
CA GLN A 108 -3.11 -14.26 -10.24
C GLN A 108 -1.89 -15.12 -10.53
N ASP A 109 -0.78 -14.84 -9.84
CA ASP A 109 0.43 -15.66 -9.81
C ASP A 109 1.01 -15.73 -8.39
N ILE A 110 0.68 -16.79 -7.66
CA ILE A 110 1.20 -17.04 -6.32
C ILE A 110 2.68 -17.45 -6.32
N ASN A 111 3.29 -17.73 -7.48
CA ASN A 111 4.69 -18.09 -7.58
C ASN A 111 5.62 -16.88 -7.68
N ALA A 112 5.10 -15.68 -7.86
CA ALA A 112 5.90 -14.46 -7.78
C ALA A 112 6.37 -14.21 -6.32
N PRO A 113 7.68 -13.98 -6.07
CA PRO A 113 8.20 -13.73 -4.72
C PRO A 113 7.48 -12.60 -3.97
N VAL A 114 7.25 -11.49 -4.65
CA VAL A 114 6.50 -10.31 -4.15
C VAL A 114 5.10 -10.73 -3.67
N VAL A 115 4.37 -11.50 -4.48
CA VAL A 115 3.01 -11.95 -4.17
C VAL A 115 2.99 -12.87 -2.95
N ARG A 116 3.95 -13.81 -2.85
CA ARG A 116 4.09 -14.68 -1.67
C ARG A 116 4.35 -13.89 -0.39
N GLN A 117 5.23 -12.90 -0.43
CA GLN A 117 5.57 -12.08 0.74
C GLN A 117 4.35 -11.26 1.19
N ARG A 118 3.64 -10.60 0.25
CA ARG A 118 2.38 -9.88 0.54
C ARG A 118 1.31 -10.79 1.16
N MET A 119 1.07 -11.94 0.55
CA MET A 119 0.12 -12.91 1.08
C MET A 119 0.55 -13.40 2.47
N GLY A 120 1.85 -13.66 2.68
CA GLY A 120 2.41 -14.07 3.95
C GLY A 120 2.09 -13.11 5.08
N GLY A 121 2.40 -11.82 4.89
CA GLY A 121 2.11 -10.77 5.88
C GLY A 121 0.62 -10.56 6.11
N PHE A 122 -0.18 -10.60 5.04
CA PHE A 122 -1.64 -10.47 5.12
C PHE A 122 -2.26 -11.63 5.91
N ARG A 123 -1.89 -12.87 5.59
CA ARG A 123 -2.34 -14.08 6.27
C ARG A 123 -1.91 -14.10 7.74
N ALA A 124 -0.65 -13.79 8.02
CA ALA A 124 -0.13 -13.76 9.38
C ALA A 124 -0.88 -12.77 10.26
N ALA A 125 -1.11 -11.55 9.77
CA ALA A 125 -1.89 -10.53 10.47
C ALA A 125 -3.36 -10.92 10.68
N ALA A 126 -4.00 -11.51 9.66
CA ALA A 126 -5.38 -12.00 9.77
C ALA A 126 -5.51 -13.07 10.88
N LEU A 127 -4.65 -14.09 10.85
CA LEU A 127 -4.67 -15.18 11.83
C LEU A 127 -4.31 -14.72 13.25
N ALA A 128 -3.32 -13.83 13.38
CA ALA A 128 -2.94 -13.25 14.68
C ALA A 128 -4.09 -12.45 15.33
N ALA A 129 -4.96 -11.83 14.52
CA ALA A 129 -6.15 -11.13 14.98
C ALA A 129 -7.39 -12.05 15.13
N GLY A 130 -7.22 -13.37 15.02
CA GLY A 130 -8.31 -14.34 15.13
C GLY A 130 -9.30 -14.32 13.95
N ARG A 131 -8.90 -13.77 12.79
CA ARG A 131 -9.74 -13.69 11.59
C ARG A 131 -9.54 -14.90 10.68
N LYS A 132 -10.55 -15.17 9.85
CA LYS A 132 -10.52 -16.28 8.88
C LYS A 132 -9.85 -15.83 7.59
N PHE A 133 -8.81 -16.54 7.19
CA PHE A 133 -8.09 -16.30 5.95
C PHE A 133 -8.60 -17.21 4.82
N HIS A 134 -8.78 -16.64 3.63
CA HIS A 134 -9.16 -17.35 2.40
C HIS A 134 -8.15 -17.03 1.30
N LEU A 135 -7.84 -18.01 0.46
CA LEU A 135 -7.00 -17.80 -0.72
C LEU A 135 -7.84 -18.01 -1.98
N ILE A 136 -7.85 -17.00 -2.86
CA ILE A 136 -8.43 -17.07 -4.19
C ILE A 136 -7.26 -17.16 -5.18
N ASP A 137 -6.85 -18.39 -5.51
CA ASP A 137 -5.67 -18.64 -6.34
C ASP A 137 -6.06 -18.98 -7.78
N TYR A 138 -5.73 -18.09 -8.71
CA TYR A 138 -5.94 -18.27 -10.14
C TYR A 138 -4.73 -18.90 -10.87
N THR A 139 -3.60 -19.07 -10.18
CA THR A 139 -2.35 -19.60 -10.76
C THR A 139 -2.53 -20.93 -11.51
N PRO A 140 -3.32 -21.91 -11.02
CA PRO A 140 -3.54 -23.17 -11.76
C PRO A 140 -4.29 -23.01 -13.10
N LEU A 141 -4.92 -21.86 -13.33
CA LEU A 141 -5.72 -21.55 -14.51
C LEU A 141 -5.03 -20.57 -15.46
N SER A 142 -4.06 -19.79 -14.98
CA SER A 142 -3.38 -18.73 -15.75
C SER A 142 -2.61 -19.26 -16.98
N ASN A 143 -2.10 -20.50 -16.91
CA ASN A 143 -1.34 -21.13 -18.01
C ASN A 143 -2.22 -21.79 -19.09
N ARG A 144 -3.55 -21.67 -19.03
CA ARG A 144 -4.46 -22.31 -19.98
C ARG A 144 -4.75 -21.43 -21.21
N PRO A 145 -4.99 -22.01 -22.40
CA PRO A 145 -5.49 -21.25 -23.55
C PRO A 145 -6.78 -20.49 -23.20
N LYS A 146 -6.87 -19.21 -23.57
CA LYS A 146 -8.00 -18.30 -23.25
C LYS A 146 -8.22 -18.03 -21.75
N ALA A 147 -7.20 -18.17 -20.90
CA ALA A 147 -7.30 -17.88 -19.45
C ALA A 147 -7.90 -16.47 -19.19
N THR A 148 -7.40 -15.45 -19.89
CA THR A 148 -7.83 -14.06 -19.71
C THR A 148 -9.34 -13.85 -19.91
N THR A 149 -9.96 -14.46 -20.94
CA THR A 149 -11.40 -14.32 -21.21
C THR A 149 -12.29 -14.98 -20.15
N LYS A 150 -11.77 -15.96 -19.41
CA LYS A 150 -12.54 -16.72 -18.40
C LYS A 150 -12.27 -16.29 -16.96
N MET A 151 -11.33 -15.39 -16.74
CA MET A 151 -10.91 -14.99 -15.39
C MET A 151 -12.03 -14.29 -14.62
N LEU A 152 -12.68 -13.26 -15.20
CA LEU A 152 -13.72 -12.49 -14.49
C LEU A 152 -14.94 -13.35 -14.09
N PRO A 153 -15.53 -14.20 -14.96
CA PRO A 153 -16.61 -15.10 -14.54
C PRO A 153 -16.18 -16.13 -13.49
N TRP A 154 -14.94 -16.63 -13.57
CA TRP A 154 -14.40 -17.54 -12.55
C TRP A 154 -14.25 -16.82 -11.19
N LEU A 155 -13.71 -15.61 -11.21
CA LEU A 155 -13.49 -14.81 -10.01
C LEU A 155 -14.83 -14.42 -9.38
N ALA A 156 -15.83 -14.06 -10.19
CA ALA A 156 -17.19 -13.81 -9.74
C ALA A 156 -17.75 -15.02 -8.99
N ALA A 157 -17.67 -16.22 -9.57
CA ALA A 157 -18.12 -17.45 -8.93
C ALA A 157 -17.33 -17.80 -7.65
N ALA A 158 -16.03 -17.51 -7.61
CA ALA A 158 -15.21 -17.70 -6.41
C ALA A 158 -15.64 -16.74 -5.28
N LEU A 159 -15.84 -15.46 -5.61
CA LEU A 159 -16.28 -14.43 -4.66
C LEU A 159 -17.67 -14.76 -4.10
N SER A 160 -18.64 -15.20 -4.91
CA SER A 160 -20.00 -15.54 -4.44
C SER A 160 -20.03 -16.70 -3.43
N ARG A 161 -19.05 -17.60 -3.45
CA ARG A 161 -18.99 -18.76 -2.54
C ARG A 161 -18.40 -18.45 -1.18
N LEU A 162 -17.67 -17.34 -1.05
CA LEU A 162 -17.01 -16.96 0.19
C LEU A 162 -17.98 -16.21 1.12
N PRO A 163 -17.93 -16.43 2.45
CA PRO A 163 -18.83 -15.78 3.39
C PRO A 163 -18.71 -14.26 3.38
N LYS A 164 -19.84 -13.57 3.60
CA LYS A 164 -19.95 -12.10 3.65
C LYS A 164 -20.16 -11.61 5.09
N PRO A 165 -19.72 -10.38 5.44
CA PRO A 165 -18.94 -9.45 4.62
C PRO A 165 -17.50 -9.96 4.42
N LEU A 166 -17.00 -9.85 3.19
CA LEU A 166 -15.68 -10.31 2.77
C LEU A 166 -14.77 -9.12 2.49
N ALA A 167 -13.56 -9.14 3.02
CA ALA A 167 -12.51 -8.20 2.64
C ALA A 167 -11.50 -8.91 1.72
N VAL A 168 -11.16 -8.34 0.57
CA VAL A 168 -10.26 -8.94 -0.41
C VAL A 168 -9.09 -8.01 -0.68
N MET A 169 -7.87 -8.51 -0.46
CA MET A 169 -6.64 -7.89 -0.92
C MET A 169 -6.26 -8.47 -2.29
N ALA A 170 -6.03 -7.58 -3.26
CA ALA A 170 -5.41 -7.96 -4.54
C ALA A 170 -3.88 -7.85 -4.48
N GLN A 171 -3.22 -8.50 -5.43
CA GLN A 171 -1.77 -8.38 -5.59
C GLN A 171 -1.33 -6.97 -6.01
N TYR A 172 -2.05 -6.29 -6.93
CA TYR A 172 -1.87 -4.90 -7.33
C TYR A 172 -3.22 -4.23 -7.63
N ASP A 173 -3.22 -2.91 -7.88
CA ASP A 173 -4.44 -2.14 -8.17
C ASP A 173 -5.18 -2.60 -9.44
N ALA A 174 -4.47 -3.12 -10.44
CA ALA A 174 -5.07 -3.65 -11.65
C ALA A 174 -5.98 -4.86 -11.36
N GLU A 175 -5.49 -5.83 -10.58
CA GLU A 175 -6.25 -7.01 -10.18
C GLU A 175 -7.34 -6.67 -9.16
N ALA A 176 -7.16 -5.63 -8.36
CA ALA A 176 -8.24 -5.12 -7.50
C ALA A 176 -9.43 -4.60 -8.34
N ASN A 177 -9.17 -3.92 -9.47
CA ASN A 177 -10.23 -3.57 -10.40
C ASN A 177 -10.89 -4.79 -11.04
N ASP A 178 -10.16 -5.89 -11.24
CA ASP A 178 -10.77 -7.15 -11.69
C ASP A 178 -11.67 -7.79 -10.64
N ILE A 179 -11.34 -7.67 -9.36
CA ILE A 179 -12.25 -8.06 -8.25
C ILE A 179 -13.53 -7.22 -8.30
N VAL A 180 -13.42 -5.90 -8.47
CA VAL A 180 -14.61 -5.02 -8.55
C VAL A 180 -15.49 -5.38 -9.74
N ARG A 181 -14.90 -5.62 -10.93
CA ARG A 181 -15.65 -6.09 -12.12
C ARG A 181 -16.30 -7.45 -11.89
N ALA A 182 -15.60 -8.36 -11.20
CA ALA A 182 -16.15 -9.66 -10.85
C ALA A 182 -17.31 -9.55 -9.84
N CYS A 183 -17.26 -8.61 -8.89
CA CYS A 183 -18.38 -8.29 -8.01
C CYS A 183 -19.60 -7.79 -8.81
N GLN A 184 -19.40 -6.93 -9.81
CA GLN A 184 -20.50 -6.48 -10.69
C GLN A 184 -21.15 -7.64 -11.46
N ILE A 185 -20.35 -8.60 -11.95
CA ILE A 185 -20.87 -9.81 -12.62
C ILE A 185 -21.67 -10.70 -11.65
N ALA A 186 -21.23 -10.77 -10.39
CA ALA A 186 -21.85 -11.56 -9.34
C ALA A 186 -23.00 -10.86 -8.62
N ASP A 187 -23.34 -9.62 -8.99
CA ASP A 187 -24.28 -8.74 -8.28
C ASP A 187 -23.96 -8.59 -6.77
N LEU A 188 -22.66 -8.46 -6.46
CA LEU A 188 -22.16 -8.26 -5.09
C LEU A 188 -21.85 -6.79 -4.84
N ALA A 189 -22.38 -6.22 -3.75
CA ALA A 189 -22.14 -4.83 -3.40
C ALA A 189 -20.70 -4.58 -2.93
N VAL A 190 -20.06 -3.55 -3.50
CA VAL A 190 -18.76 -3.03 -3.08
C VAL A 190 -18.97 -1.63 -2.48
N PRO A 191 -18.57 -1.37 -1.23
CA PRO A 191 -17.78 -2.24 -0.33
C PRO A 191 -18.60 -3.15 0.61
N ASP A 192 -19.93 -3.04 0.66
CA ASP A 192 -20.75 -3.57 1.76
C ASP A 192 -20.70 -5.11 1.91
N GLU A 193 -20.73 -5.85 0.80
CA GLU A 193 -20.58 -7.30 0.81
C GLU A 193 -19.13 -7.72 0.55
N VAL A 194 -18.46 -7.03 -0.36
CA VAL A 194 -17.05 -7.26 -0.71
C VAL A 194 -16.27 -5.95 -0.69
N ALA A 195 -15.49 -5.74 0.35
CA ALA A 195 -14.51 -4.66 0.39
C ALA A 195 -13.22 -5.08 -0.33
N VAL A 196 -12.62 -4.16 -1.08
CA VAL A 196 -11.46 -4.43 -1.93
C VAL A 196 -10.35 -3.43 -1.64
N ILE A 197 -9.12 -3.91 -1.50
CA ILE A 197 -7.91 -3.09 -1.43
C ILE A 197 -6.89 -3.58 -2.46
N GLY A 198 -6.29 -2.64 -3.19
CA GLY A 198 -5.17 -2.89 -4.08
C GLY A 198 -3.83 -2.51 -3.45
N VAL A 199 -2.80 -2.47 -4.28
CA VAL A 199 -1.43 -2.13 -3.90
C VAL A 199 -0.80 -1.30 -5.02
N ASP A 200 -0.04 -0.27 -4.61
CA ASP A 200 0.76 0.71 -5.38
C ASP A 200 0.17 2.12 -5.45
N ASN A 201 -1.13 2.27 -5.26
CA ASN A 201 -1.86 3.53 -5.43
C ASN A 201 -1.61 4.16 -6.81
N ASP A 202 -1.60 3.33 -7.86
CA ASP A 202 -1.47 3.76 -9.24
C ASP A 202 -2.69 4.63 -9.61
N PRO A 203 -2.53 5.91 -9.98
CA PRO A 203 -3.67 6.79 -10.25
C PRO A 203 -4.62 6.27 -11.33
N ILE A 204 -4.11 5.57 -12.34
CA ILE A 204 -4.93 5.03 -13.44
C ILE A 204 -5.90 3.98 -12.89
N TYR A 205 -5.40 3.06 -12.07
CA TYR A 205 -6.25 2.01 -11.52
C TYR A 205 -7.02 2.47 -10.28
N ALA A 206 -6.40 3.28 -9.43
CA ALA A 206 -6.94 3.69 -8.14
C ALA A 206 -8.05 4.74 -8.26
N GLU A 207 -7.98 5.62 -9.27
CA GLU A 207 -8.90 6.75 -9.42
C GLU A 207 -9.81 6.62 -10.64
N LEU A 208 -9.30 6.04 -11.74
CA LEU A 208 -10.03 5.92 -13.01
C LEU A 208 -10.65 4.53 -13.22
N GLY A 209 -10.57 3.66 -12.23
CA GLY A 209 -11.23 2.35 -12.21
C GLY A 209 -12.76 2.44 -12.17
N PRO A 210 -13.46 1.29 -12.25
CA PRO A 210 -14.93 1.23 -12.16
C PRO A 210 -15.48 1.79 -10.84
N LEU A 211 -14.69 1.79 -9.78
CA LEU A 211 -14.94 2.60 -8.59
C LEU A 211 -13.61 3.08 -7.97
N PRO A 212 -13.59 4.22 -7.25
CA PRO A 212 -12.42 4.68 -6.52
C PRO A 212 -11.89 3.61 -5.55
N LEU A 213 -10.66 3.17 -5.80
CA LEU A 213 -10.05 2.00 -5.16
C LEU A 213 -9.09 2.42 -4.04
N SER A 214 -9.28 1.82 -2.88
CA SER A 214 -8.37 1.93 -1.75
C SER A 214 -7.11 1.14 -2.05
N SER A 215 -5.95 1.69 -1.69
CA SER A 215 -4.68 1.05 -2.05
C SER A 215 -3.61 1.29 -1.00
N VAL A 216 -2.73 0.29 -0.82
CA VAL A 216 -1.52 0.43 -0.02
C VAL A 216 -0.45 1.14 -0.84
N VAL A 217 0.08 2.25 -0.31
CA VAL A 217 1.17 3.01 -0.94
C VAL A 217 2.50 2.34 -0.62
N THR A 218 3.22 1.90 -1.65
CA THR A 218 4.39 1.02 -1.52
C THR A 218 5.74 1.74 -1.37
N ASN A 219 5.77 3.08 -1.38
CA ASN A 219 7.00 3.87 -1.28
C ASN A 219 8.07 3.56 -2.36
N ARG A 220 7.63 3.29 -3.59
CA ARG A 220 8.51 2.98 -4.73
C ARG A 220 9.51 4.08 -5.07
N GLU A 221 9.11 5.34 -4.92
CA GLU A 221 10.03 6.45 -5.11
C GLU A 221 11.20 6.40 -4.11
N LEU A 222 10.90 6.15 -2.84
CA LEU A 222 11.91 5.97 -1.81
C LEU A 222 12.79 4.75 -2.05
N VAL A 223 12.26 3.65 -2.62
CA VAL A 223 13.08 2.51 -3.07
C VAL A 223 14.12 2.96 -4.11
N GLY A 224 13.71 3.74 -5.11
CA GLY A 224 14.62 4.28 -6.11
C GLY A 224 15.68 5.20 -5.51
N TYR A 225 15.26 6.12 -4.63
CA TYR A 225 16.16 7.05 -3.96
C TYR A 225 17.20 6.33 -3.08
N ARG A 226 16.76 5.41 -2.22
CA ARG A 226 17.65 4.60 -1.36
C ARG A 226 18.51 3.63 -2.16
N GLY A 227 18.01 3.16 -3.30
CA GLY A 227 18.79 2.38 -4.26
C GLY A 227 19.98 3.14 -4.83
N ALA A 228 19.75 4.38 -5.27
CA ALA A 228 20.80 5.27 -5.75
C ALA A 228 21.75 5.69 -4.62
N GLU A 229 21.24 5.99 -3.43
CA GLU A 229 22.05 6.29 -2.24
C GLU A 229 22.98 5.12 -1.88
N LEU A 230 22.47 3.89 -1.91
CA LEU A 230 23.28 2.71 -1.67
C LEU A 230 24.34 2.55 -2.76
N LEU A 231 24.01 2.80 -4.03
CA LEU A 231 24.98 2.71 -5.12
C LEU A 231 26.11 3.74 -4.96
N ASP A 232 25.82 4.96 -4.53
CA ASP A 232 26.84 6.00 -4.29
C ASP A 232 27.88 5.54 -3.27
N ARG A 233 27.41 4.98 -2.14
CA ARG A 233 28.27 4.42 -1.10
C ARG A 233 29.16 3.29 -1.64
N LEU A 234 28.60 2.41 -2.45
CA LEU A 234 29.38 1.32 -3.07
C LEU A 234 30.40 1.84 -4.09
N MET A 235 30.07 2.88 -4.85
CA MET A 235 31.02 3.54 -5.77
C MET A 235 32.15 4.26 -5.02
N ALA A 236 31.89 4.71 -3.79
CA ALA A 236 32.90 5.25 -2.88
C ALA A 236 33.77 4.16 -2.21
N GLY A 237 33.48 2.88 -2.44
CA GLY A 237 34.24 1.74 -1.91
C GLY A 237 33.77 1.24 -0.55
N GLU A 238 32.59 1.65 -0.07
CA GLU A 238 31.99 1.06 1.13
C GLU A 238 31.57 -0.39 0.91
N GLU A 239 31.57 -1.19 1.98
CA GLU A 239 31.09 -2.57 1.92
C GLU A 239 29.56 -2.62 1.77
N PRO A 240 29.04 -3.56 0.95
CA PRO A 240 27.60 -3.74 0.81
C PRO A 240 26.98 -4.24 2.11
N PRO A 241 25.75 -3.80 2.44
CA PRO A 241 25.03 -4.33 3.59
C PRO A 241 24.81 -5.85 3.38
N GLY A 242 25.07 -6.64 4.42
CA GLY A 242 24.88 -8.10 4.39
C GLY A 242 23.40 -8.55 4.33
N VAL A 243 22.46 -7.61 4.29
CA VAL A 243 21.02 -7.85 4.24
C VAL A 243 20.36 -6.91 3.22
N THR A 244 19.27 -7.37 2.61
CA THR A 244 18.41 -6.54 1.77
C THR A 244 17.81 -5.39 2.59
N LEU A 245 17.94 -4.16 2.11
CA LEU A 245 17.25 -3.01 2.67
C LEU A 245 15.79 -3.02 2.21
N ARG A 246 14.85 -3.17 3.14
CA ARG A 246 13.41 -3.19 2.85
C ARG A 246 12.76 -1.85 3.23
N ILE A 247 12.11 -1.21 2.27
CA ILE A 247 11.41 0.06 2.44
C ILE A 247 9.96 -0.21 2.87
N PRO A 248 9.52 0.25 4.04
CA PRO A 248 8.16 0.01 4.52
C PRO A 248 7.13 0.79 3.68
N PRO A 249 5.89 0.28 3.57
CA PRO A 249 4.79 1.03 2.95
C PRO A 249 4.46 2.29 3.76
N ASP A 250 3.96 3.31 3.06
CA ASP A 250 3.64 4.63 3.62
C ASP A 250 2.31 4.65 4.37
N GLY A 251 1.35 3.86 3.91
CA GLY A 251 -0.01 3.88 4.43
C GLY A 251 -1.02 3.31 3.46
N VAL A 252 -2.29 3.40 3.85
CA VAL A 252 -3.43 3.08 2.98
C VAL A 252 -4.13 4.37 2.60
N VAL A 253 -4.26 4.62 1.30
CA VAL A 253 -5.20 5.63 0.80
C VAL A 253 -6.58 4.98 0.76
N VAL A 254 -7.45 5.41 1.67
CA VAL A 254 -8.81 4.89 1.78
C VAL A 254 -9.70 5.57 0.76
N ARG A 255 -10.40 4.77 -0.05
CA ARG A 255 -11.41 5.21 -1.02
C ARG A 255 -12.64 4.30 -0.93
N ARG A 256 -13.63 4.56 -1.78
CA ARG A 256 -14.95 3.91 -1.75
C ARG A 256 -14.89 2.38 -1.72
N SER A 257 -13.92 1.74 -2.37
CA SER A 257 -13.82 0.27 -2.42
C SER A 257 -13.65 -0.44 -1.07
N SER A 258 -13.23 0.27 -0.01
CA SER A 258 -13.09 -0.31 1.34
C SER A 258 -13.49 0.64 2.45
N ASP A 259 -14.13 1.76 2.10
CA ASP A 259 -14.64 2.75 3.04
C ASP A 259 -15.98 2.31 3.63
N VAL A 260 -15.95 1.17 4.30
CA VAL A 260 -17.05 0.63 5.08
C VAL A 260 -16.49 0.03 6.36
N ILE A 261 -17.31 0.04 7.39
CA ILE A 261 -17.05 -0.80 8.54
C ILE A 261 -18.01 -1.96 8.47
N ALA A 262 -17.44 -3.16 8.38
CA ALA A 262 -18.11 -4.43 8.55
C ALA A 262 -18.56 -4.60 10.00
N ALA A 263 -19.34 -3.64 10.48
CA ALA A 263 -20.14 -3.85 11.66
C ALA A 263 -21.29 -4.74 11.24
N GLN A 264 -21.33 -5.95 11.80
CA GLN A 264 -22.56 -6.76 11.78
C GLN A 264 -23.74 -5.99 12.42
N ASP A 265 -23.44 -4.94 13.20
CA ASP A 265 -24.43 -4.05 13.80
C ASP A 265 -24.61 -2.74 13.02
N VAL A 266 -25.80 -2.57 12.45
CA VAL A 266 -26.23 -1.38 11.70
C VAL A 266 -26.03 -0.06 12.46
N ASN A 267 -26.14 -0.05 13.79
CA ASN A 267 -26.00 1.18 14.57
C ASN A 267 -24.53 1.60 14.67
N VAL A 268 -23.62 0.63 14.78
CA VAL A 268 -22.18 0.88 14.79
C VAL A 268 -21.72 1.37 13.42
N ALA A 269 -22.22 0.78 12.33
CA ALA A 269 -21.97 1.27 10.98
C ALA A 269 -22.43 2.74 10.80
N LYS A 270 -23.65 3.06 11.24
CA LYS A 270 -24.19 4.44 11.21
C LYS A 270 -23.35 5.42 12.03
N ALA A 271 -22.93 5.04 13.24
CA ALA A 271 -22.07 5.87 14.08
C ALA A 271 -20.74 6.20 13.39
N LEU A 272 -20.16 5.21 12.72
CA LEU A 272 -18.89 5.37 12.03
C LEU A 272 -19.01 6.21 10.76
N ALA A 273 -20.06 6.00 9.98
CA ALA A 273 -20.36 6.84 8.83
C ALA A 273 -20.53 8.31 9.26
N PHE A 274 -21.22 8.56 10.37
CA PHE A 274 -21.37 9.90 10.92
C PHE A 274 -20.02 10.52 11.32
N ILE A 275 -19.15 9.76 12.00
CA ILE A 275 -17.80 10.22 12.37
C ILE A 275 -16.99 10.55 11.11
N ALA A 276 -16.97 9.65 10.11
CA ALA A 276 -16.24 9.84 8.87
C ALA A 276 -16.68 11.10 8.09
N GLN A 277 -17.96 11.46 8.16
CA GLN A 277 -18.49 12.66 7.51
C GLN A 277 -18.20 13.96 8.28
N ARG A 278 -18.01 13.88 9.61
CA ARG A 278 -17.99 15.06 10.49
C ARG A 278 -16.68 15.28 11.24
N TYR A 279 -15.68 14.39 11.12
CA TYR A 279 -14.47 14.42 11.97
C TYR A 279 -13.71 15.75 11.93
N ARG A 280 -13.86 16.52 10.85
CA ARG A 280 -13.22 17.84 10.66
C ARG A 280 -13.85 18.96 11.48
N SER A 281 -15.00 18.72 12.08
CA SER A 281 -15.72 19.69 12.91
C SER A 281 -15.79 19.18 14.37
N PRO A 282 -16.16 20.05 15.33
CA PRO A 282 -16.55 19.59 16.65
C PRO A 282 -17.67 18.54 16.53
N ILE A 283 -17.44 17.36 17.11
CA ILE A 283 -18.43 16.29 17.22
C ILE A 283 -18.60 15.96 18.68
N THR A 284 -19.85 15.86 19.13
CA THR A 284 -20.21 15.36 20.45
C THR A 284 -20.58 13.88 20.39
N VAL A 285 -20.38 13.18 21.49
CA VAL A 285 -20.82 11.78 21.62
C VAL A 285 -22.34 11.67 21.46
N ASP A 286 -23.11 12.66 21.92
CA ASP A 286 -24.57 12.65 21.81
C ASP A 286 -25.06 12.69 20.35
N GLU A 287 -24.40 13.46 19.48
CA GLU A 287 -24.70 13.46 18.05
C GLU A 287 -24.43 12.09 17.41
N ILE A 288 -23.33 11.44 17.79
CA ILE A 288 -22.98 10.10 17.28
C ILE A 288 -24.01 9.07 17.76
N VAL A 289 -24.42 9.15 19.03
CA VAL A 289 -25.46 8.29 19.59
C VAL A 289 -26.79 8.49 18.85
N ALA A 290 -27.20 9.74 18.63
CA ALA A 290 -28.42 10.05 17.89
C ALA A 290 -28.38 9.53 16.45
N ALA A 291 -27.27 9.76 15.73
CA ALA A 291 -27.07 9.27 14.37
C ALA A 291 -27.04 7.73 14.28
N SER A 292 -26.54 7.06 15.32
CA SER A 292 -26.48 5.60 15.36
C SER A 292 -27.85 4.93 15.44
N GLY A 293 -28.85 5.58 16.06
CA GLY A 293 -30.14 4.98 16.40
C GLY A 293 -30.10 4.00 17.59
N ALA A 294 -28.95 3.84 18.25
CA ALA A 294 -28.81 3.03 19.46
C ALA A 294 -28.80 3.88 20.74
N SER A 295 -29.09 3.26 21.89
CA SER A 295 -28.87 3.92 23.18
C SER A 295 -27.38 4.06 23.48
N ARG A 296 -26.99 5.11 24.21
CA ARG A 296 -25.59 5.41 24.56
C ARG A 296 -24.83 4.19 25.09
N SER A 297 -25.37 3.51 26.09
CA SER A 297 -24.73 2.32 26.69
C SER A 297 -24.53 1.19 25.67
N LYS A 298 -25.55 0.89 24.85
CA LYS A 298 -25.45 -0.14 23.80
C LYS A 298 -24.43 0.25 22.73
N LEU A 299 -24.41 1.51 22.32
CA LEU A 299 -23.46 1.97 21.31
C LEU A 299 -22.03 1.83 21.83
N TYR A 300 -21.72 2.26 23.06
CA TYR A 300 -20.36 2.12 23.61
C TYR A 300 -19.89 0.67 23.65
N THR A 301 -20.72 -0.23 24.17
CA THR A 301 -20.40 -1.66 24.27
C THR A 301 -20.18 -2.27 22.90
N LYS A 302 -21.11 -2.04 21.95
CA LYS A 302 -21.03 -2.61 20.60
C LYS A 302 -19.93 -1.98 19.77
N PHE A 303 -19.72 -0.67 19.89
CA PHE A 303 -18.69 0.05 19.15
C PHE A 303 -17.31 -0.47 19.54
N ALA A 304 -17.01 -0.58 20.84
CA ALA A 304 -15.75 -1.15 21.30
C ALA A 304 -15.58 -2.62 20.89
N LEU A 305 -16.66 -3.42 20.96
CA LEU A 305 -16.65 -4.81 20.51
C LEU A 305 -16.32 -4.95 19.02
N HIS A 306 -16.90 -4.11 18.15
CA HIS A 306 -16.76 -4.22 16.71
C HIS A 306 -15.51 -3.51 16.16
N THR A 307 -15.05 -2.41 16.77
CA THR A 307 -13.91 -1.62 16.28
C THR A 307 -12.61 -1.91 17.02
N GLY A 308 -12.68 -2.53 18.20
CA GLY A 308 -11.52 -2.75 19.08
C GLY A 308 -11.03 -1.49 19.80
N HIS A 309 -11.76 -0.37 19.70
CA HIS A 309 -11.42 0.87 20.41
C HIS A 309 -12.67 1.72 20.74
N SER A 310 -12.47 2.80 21.49
CA SER A 310 -13.55 3.72 21.83
C SER A 310 -13.94 4.63 20.66
N ILE A 311 -15.14 5.21 20.74
CA ILE A 311 -15.64 6.24 19.82
C ILE A 311 -14.66 7.42 19.73
N GLN A 312 -14.16 7.89 20.89
CA GLN A 312 -13.21 9.00 20.93
C GLN A 312 -11.90 8.67 20.22
N ARG A 313 -11.41 7.43 20.36
CA ARG A 313 -10.20 6.97 19.68
C ARG A 313 -10.40 6.90 18.16
N GLU A 314 -11.61 6.57 17.70
CA GLU A 314 -11.91 6.58 16.26
C GLU A 314 -11.92 7.99 15.68
N ILE A 315 -12.53 8.97 16.38
CA ILE A 315 -12.50 10.37 15.94
C ILE A 315 -11.04 10.82 15.80
N VAL A 316 -10.23 10.60 16.84
CA VAL A 316 -8.80 10.96 16.81
C VAL A 316 -8.07 10.26 15.66
N ARG A 317 -8.34 8.99 15.42
CA ARG A 317 -7.73 8.23 14.32
C ARG A 317 -8.05 8.87 12.97
N GLN A 318 -9.32 9.15 12.67
CA GLN A 318 -9.73 9.77 11.40
C GLN A 318 -9.05 11.14 11.20
N ARG A 319 -8.99 11.96 12.27
CA ARG A 319 -8.29 13.24 12.24
C ARG A 319 -6.79 13.10 11.97
N LEU A 320 -6.13 12.12 12.58
CA LEU A 320 -4.71 11.86 12.37
C LEU A 320 -4.42 11.31 10.98
N GLU A 321 -5.27 10.45 10.43
CA GLU A 321 -5.11 9.99 9.04
C GLU A 321 -5.24 11.16 8.05
N HIS A 322 -6.19 12.07 8.26
CA HIS A 322 -6.29 13.29 7.46
C HIS A 322 -5.07 14.20 7.63
N ALA A 323 -4.56 14.33 8.86
CA ALA A 323 -3.35 15.11 9.13
C ALA A 323 -2.13 14.53 8.40
N LYS A 324 -1.95 13.21 8.37
CA LYS A 324 -0.87 12.57 7.60
C LYS A 324 -0.95 12.95 6.12
N LEU A 325 -2.14 12.89 5.52
CA LEU A 325 -2.35 13.27 4.11
C LEU A 325 -1.96 14.74 3.85
N LEU A 326 -2.41 15.67 4.70
CA LEU A 326 -2.09 17.10 4.54
C LEU A 326 -0.62 17.42 4.80
N LEU A 327 0.00 16.74 5.78
CA LEU A 327 1.42 16.90 6.09
C LEU A 327 2.33 16.41 4.97
N ARG A 328 1.90 15.37 4.23
CA ARG A 328 2.56 14.89 3.02
C ARG A 328 2.34 15.84 1.86
N GLY A 329 1.12 16.35 1.68
CA GLY A 329 0.68 17.13 0.52
C GLY A 329 0.99 18.63 0.55
N SER A 330 1.40 19.20 1.70
CA SER A 330 1.50 20.65 1.86
C SER A 330 2.64 21.09 2.79
N GLN A 331 3.14 22.31 2.52
CA GLN A 331 4.00 23.08 3.43
C GLN A 331 3.18 24.05 4.31
N ASP A 332 1.88 23.82 4.44
CA ASP A 332 1.00 24.73 5.16
C ASP A 332 1.42 24.87 6.62
N LYS A 333 1.06 26.00 7.23
CA LYS A 333 1.28 26.20 8.66
C LYS A 333 0.58 25.09 9.43
N LEU A 334 1.25 24.57 10.46
CA LEU A 334 0.73 23.45 11.25
C LEU A 334 -0.63 23.77 11.88
N GLN A 335 -0.89 25.04 12.20
CA GLN A 335 -2.19 25.51 12.67
C GLN A 335 -3.31 25.28 11.62
N ASN A 336 -3.06 25.61 10.35
CA ASN A 336 -4.04 25.39 9.28
C ASN A 336 -4.36 23.89 9.10
N ILE A 337 -3.34 23.04 9.22
CA ILE A 337 -3.52 21.59 9.15
C ILE A 337 -4.31 21.07 10.35
N ALA A 338 -4.02 21.59 11.55
CA ALA A 338 -4.77 21.26 12.75
C ALA A 338 -6.26 21.58 12.57
N GLU A 339 -6.59 22.79 12.13
CA GLU A 339 -7.95 23.24 11.87
C GLU A 339 -8.65 22.40 10.79
N ALA A 340 -7.97 22.12 9.67
CA ALA A 340 -8.51 21.27 8.60
C ALA A 340 -8.78 19.82 9.05
N CYS A 341 -8.09 19.36 10.09
CA CYS A 341 -8.29 18.06 10.71
C CYS A 341 -9.25 18.10 11.91
N GLY A 342 -9.82 19.25 12.27
CA GLY A 342 -10.73 19.39 13.40
C GLY A 342 -10.06 19.46 14.77
N PHE A 343 -8.76 19.79 14.84
CA PHE A 343 -8.09 20.21 16.07
C PHE A 343 -8.20 21.72 16.23
N GLU A 344 -8.38 22.19 17.46
CA GLU A 344 -8.46 23.64 17.74
C GLU A 344 -7.07 24.29 17.64
N GLU A 345 -6.04 23.58 18.08
CA GLU A 345 -4.68 24.11 18.22
C GLU A 345 -3.62 23.18 17.64
N ALA A 346 -2.59 23.75 17.00
CA ALA A 346 -1.42 23.03 16.50
C ALA A 346 -0.71 22.21 17.58
N ALA A 347 -0.71 22.70 18.82
CA ALA A 347 -0.15 21.99 19.96
C ALA A 347 -0.91 20.69 20.28
N GLN A 348 -2.24 20.70 20.13
CA GLN A 348 -3.07 19.52 20.34
C GLN A 348 -2.79 18.47 19.27
N LEU A 349 -2.78 18.87 17.99
CA LEU A 349 -2.37 17.99 16.90
C LEU A 349 -0.99 17.38 17.17
N SER A 350 0.03 18.20 17.47
CA SER A 350 1.40 17.72 17.72
C SER A 350 1.47 16.71 18.84
N LYS A 351 0.82 16.99 19.98
CA LYS A 351 0.83 16.11 21.15
C LYS A 351 0.15 14.80 20.84
N THR A 352 -1.03 14.84 20.23
CA THR A 352 -1.80 13.65 19.86
C THR A 352 -1.09 12.83 18.80
N PHE A 353 -0.50 13.47 17.79
CA PHE A 353 0.27 12.81 16.73
C PHE A 353 1.47 12.05 17.32
N LYS A 354 2.29 12.71 18.16
CA LYS A 354 3.44 12.07 18.82
C LYS A 354 3.00 10.93 19.75
N TYR A 355 1.93 11.13 20.51
CA TYR A 355 1.42 10.09 21.41
C TYR A 355 0.92 8.86 20.66
N CYS A 356 0.18 9.05 19.56
CA CYS A 356 -0.41 7.95 18.81
C CYS A 356 0.55 7.27 17.83
N LEU A 357 1.50 7.99 17.26
CA LEU A 357 2.37 7.51 16.18
C LEU A 357 3.84 7.34 16.60
N GLY A 358 4.22 7.77 17.80
CA GLY A 358 5.58 7.64 18.32
C GLY A 358 6.62 8.61 17.70
N ILE A 359 6.24 9.36 16.66
CA ILE A 359 7.11 10.31 15.95
C ILE A 359 6.52 11.73 15.99
N SER A 360 7.37 12.75 15.93
CA SER A 360 6.92 14.14 15.88
C SER A 360 6.39 14.50 14.49
N VAL A 361 5.50 15.50 14.43
CA VAL A 361 4.99 16.03 13.16
C VAL A 361 6.14 16.57 12.29
N ALA A 362 7.14 17.23 12.90
CA ALA A 362 8.32 17.73 12.19
C ALA A 362 9.11 16.60 11.54
N ARG A 363 9.39 15.52 12.29
CA ARG A 363 10.10 14.35 11.77
C ARG A 363 9.30 13.65 10.68
N PHE A 364 7.98 13.50 10.87
CA PHE A 364 7.11 12.94 9.85
C PHE A 364 7.14 13.77 8.56
N ARG A 365 7.12 15.11 8.68
CA ARG A 365 7.31 16.00 7.53
C ARG A 365 8.67 15.80 6.86
N GLU A 366 9.77 15.81 7.61
CA GLU A 366 11.11 15.62 7.05
C GLU A 366 11.23 14.30 6.28
N GLU A 367 10.67 13.21 6.82
CA GLU A 367 10.69 11.90 6.18
C GLU A 367 9.87 11.84 4.88
N HIS A 368 8.89 12.72 4.69
CA HIS A 368 7.93 12.67 3.57
C HIS A 368 7.85 13.95 2.70
N GLN A 369 8.58 15.03 3.04
CA GLN A 369 8.63 16.30 2.28
C GLN A 369 9.77 16.36 1.25
N THR A 370 10.68 15.39 1.28
CA THR A 370 11.59 15.12 0.17
C THR A 370 10.85 14.84 -1.16
N ASP A 371 9.53 14.62 -1.11
CA ASP A 371 8.68 14.33 -2.25
C ASP A 371 8.11 15.55 -3.00
N LEU A 372 7.86 16.69 -2.35
CA LEU A 372 7.14 17.82 -2.99
C LEU A 372 7.98 19.07 -3.27
N SER A 373 9.23 19.13 -2.79
CA SER A 373 10.10 20.30 -2.96
C SER A 373 11.15 20.07 -4.04
N ARG A 374 10.75 19.63 -5.23
CA ARG A 374 11.49 19.80 -6.50
C ARG A 374 10.71 19.34 -7.72
#